data_AF-A0A948RW28-F1
#
_entry.id   AF-A0A948RW28-F1
#
_cell.length_a   1.000
_cell.length_b   1.000
_cell.length_c   1.000
_cell.angle_alpha   90.00
_cell.angle_beta   90.00
_cell.angle_gamma   90.00
#
_symmetry.space_group_name_H-M   'P 1'
#
loop_
_entity.id
_entity.type
_entity.pdbx_description
1 polymer ?
#
loop_
_entity_poly.entity_id
_entity_poly.type
_entity_poly.pdbx_seq_one_letter_code
_entity_poly.pdbx_strand_id
1 'polypeptide(L)'
;MVILALTVGIVSAGPNEGVVLAVQGNVLGQQVDSHSSPCDIDIPVDCEDMDTHAVPYYGASWYLAVVVSPPENTPNFSTVVFGLGDFNMAENYIAFTGSCVHGALEVTTAGWPGPGEGTAMSWAPDCLYGYMEPVYYFGTYNYNDGVIPLGVHPVQGGVVVNCSEDPEMDSFEGFGAMEGDNPACPFVPEPTPAKWTTWGRIKGIYR
;
A
#
# COMPACT_ATOMS: atom_id res chain seq x y z
N MET A 1 -19.93 -9.74 -2.24
CA MET A 1 -18.93 -9.72 -1.15
C MET A 1 -18.14 -8.45 -1.36
N VAL A 2 -18.24 -7.53 -0.42
CA VAL A 2 -17.68 -6.19 -0.52
C VAL A 2 -16.44 -6.18 0.36
N ILE A 3 -15.25 -6.16 -0.24
CA ILE A 3 -14.00 -6.18 0.52
C ILE A 3 -13.28 -4.86 0.28
N LEU A 4 -13.60 -3.86 1.11
CA LEU A 4 -12.76 -2.70 1.30
C LEU A 4 -11.84 -2.98 2.49
N ALA A 5 -10.64 -3.42 2.20
CA ALA A 5 -9.69 -3.80 3.21
C ALA A 5 -8.60 -2.74 3.23
N LEU A 6 -8.58 -1.91 4.29
CA LEU A 6 -7.54 -0.92 4.54
C LEU A 6 -6.86 -1.30 5.87
N THR A 7 -5.65 -1.84 5.80
CA THR A 7 -4.74 -1.84 6.94
C THR A 7 -3.76 -0.70 6.77
N VAL A 8 -3.38 -0.08 7.88
CA VAL A 8 -2.62 1.17 7.91
C VAL A 8 -1.51 1.04 8.94
N GLY A 9 -0.29 1.48 8.59
CA GLY A 9 0.75 1.84 9.54
C GLY A 9 1.09 3.33 9.36
N ILE A 10 1.31 4.07 10.44
CA ILE A 10 1.55 5.53 10.39
C ILE A 10 2.87 5.85 11.08
N VAL A 11 3.68 6.70 10.47
CA VAL A 11 4.86 7.28 11.12
C VAL A 11 4.42 8.46 11.98
N SER A 12 4.59 8.36 13.30
CA SER A 12 4.10 9.36 14.27
C SER A 12 5.08 10.51 14.53
N ALA A 13 6.34 10.38 14.14
CA ALA A 13 7.41 11.32 14.43
C ALA A 13 8.59 11.12 13.47
N GLY A 14 9.46 12.14 13.41
CA GLY A 14 10.67 12.12 12.58
C GLY A 14 10.49 12.84 11.24
N PRO A 15 11.52 12.84 10.37
CA PRO A 15 11.43 13.47 9.05
C PRO A 15 10.34 12.91 8.15
N ASN A 16 9.91 11.67 8.40
CA ASN A 16 8.81 11.01 7.69
C ASN A 16 7.48 11.07 8.46
N GLU A 17 7.32 11.96 9.45
CA GLU A 17 6.05 12.14 10.18
C GLU A 17 4.87 12.30 9.22
N GLY A 18 3.80 11.56 9.51
CA GLY A 18 2.58 11.53 8.72
C GLY A 18 2.63 10.61 7.48
N VAL A 19 3.76 9.97 7.19
CA VAL A 19 3.80 8.91 6.18
C VAL A 19 2.95 7.73 6.62
N VAL A 20 2.12 7.25 5.71
CA VAL A 20 1.18 6.16 5.92
C VAL A 20 1.48 5.05 4.93
N LEU A 21 1.66 3.82 5.42
CA LEU A 21 1.63 2.62 4.60
C LEU A 21 0.22 2.04 4.68
N ALA A 22 -0.49 2.01 3.56
CA ALA A 22 -1.80 1.42 3.45
C ALA A 22 -1.77 0.20 2.53
N VAL A 23 -2.52 -0.86 2.85
CA VAL A 23 -2.85 -1.89 1.86
C VAL A 23 -4.31 -1.72 1.47
N GLN A 24 -4.54 -1.54 0.18
CA GLN A 24 -5.87 -1.42 -0.41
C GLN A 24 -6.25 -2.72 -1.11
N GLY A 25 -7.40 -3.29 -0.76
CA GLY A 25 -7.97 -4.46 -1.42
C GLY A 25 -8.88 -4.15 -2.61
N ASN A 26 -8.95 -5.11 -3.53
CA ASN A 26 -9.97 -5.25 -4.57
C ASN A 26 -10.05 -4.13 -5.62
N VAL A 27 -8.91 -3.82 -6.24
CA VAL A 27 -8.79 -2.80 -7.30
C VAL A 27 -9.41 -3.22 -8.65
N LEU A 28 -10.07 -4.37 -8.71
CA LEU A 28 -10.48 -5.07 -9.95
C LEU A 28 -11.81 -4.63 -10.58
N GLY A 29 -12.42 -3.53 -10.13
CA GLY A 29 -13.43 -2.84 -10.94
C GLY A 29 -12.89 -2.44 -12.31
N GLN A 30 -11.59 -2.18 -12.38
CA GLN A 30 -10.82 -2.15 -13.63
C GLN A 30 -10.32 -3.57 -13.90
N GLN A 31 -10.83 -4.22 -14.95
CA GLN A 31 -10.17 -5.43 -15.44
C GLN A 31 -8.70 -5.08 -15.65
N VAL A 32 -7.81 -5.70 -14.89
CA VAL A 32 -6.44 -5.90 -15.31
C VAL A 32 -6.57 -6.78 -16.54
N ASP A 33 -6.75 -6.15 -17.70
CA ASP A 33 -6.57 -6.82 -18.96
C ASP A 33 -5.16 -7.41 -18.93
N SER A 34 -4.90 -8.47 -19.68
CA SER A 34 -3.64 -9.20 -19.62
C SER A 34 -2.38 -8.37 -19.98
N HIS A 35 -2.52 -7.05 -20.12
CA HIS A 35 -1.50 -6.10 -20.55
C HIS A 35 -1.25 -4.96 -19.54
N SER A 36 -2.10 -4.74 -18.53
CA SER A 36 -1.87 -3.70 -17.50
C SER A 36 -1.16 -4.30 -16.28
N SER A 37 -0.19 -3.55 -15.73
CA SER A 37 0.43 -3.94 -14.46
C SER A 37 -0.57 -3.67 -13.32
N PRO A 38 -0.61 -4.51 -12.26
CA PRO A 38 -1.35 -4.17 -11.04
C PRO A 38 -0.95 -2.79 -10.47
N CYS A 39 0.24 -2.32 -10.80
CA CYS A 39 0.79 -1.05 -10.36
C CYS A 39 0.33 0.16 -11.15
N ASP A 40 -0.33 -0.03 -12.30
CA ASP A 40 -0.82 1.06 -13.15
C ASP A 40 -2.26 1.47 -12.81
N ILE A 41 -2.81 0.94 -11.71
CA ILE A 41 -4.21 1.17 -11.36
C ILE A 41 -4.35 2.52 -10.67
N ASP A 42 -5.36 3.29 -11.08
CA ASP A 42 -5.71 4.56 -10.44
C ASP A 42 -6.06 4.32 -8.96
N ILE A 43 -5.27 4.89 -8.06
CA ILE A 43 -5.54 4.84 -6.62
C ILE A 43 -6.73 5.78 -6.34
N PRO A 44 -7.87 5.28 -5.83
CA PRO A 44 -9.00 6.12 -5.47
C PRO A 44 -8.57 7.07 -4.35
N VAL A 45 -8.88 8.35 -4.54
CA VAL A 45 -8.47 9.42 -3.63
C VAL A 45 -9.49 9.70 -2.54
N ASP A 46 -10.73 9.23 -2.74
CA ASP A 46 -11.87 9.38 -1.83
C ASP A 46 -12.49 7.99 -1.55
N CYS A 47 -13.08 7.80 -0.36
CA CYS A 47 -13.70 6.51 -0.01
C CYS A 47 -14.91 6.18 -0.90
N GLU A 48 -15.58 7.19 -1.47
CA GLU A 48 -16.66 7.00 -2.44
C GLU A 48 -16.19 6.52 -3.82
N ASP A 49 -14.91 6.77 -4.16
CA ASP A 49 -14.29 6.31 -5.40
C ASP A 49 -13.76 4.88 -5.28
N MET A 50 -13.68 4.34 -4.07
CA MET A 50 -13.32 2.94 -3.84
C MET A 50 -14.44 2.03 -4.35
N ASP A 51 -14.12 1.20 -5.36
CA ASP A 51 -15.05 0.16 -5.81
C ASP A 51 -15.13 -0.96 -4.77
N THR A 52 -16.06 -0.79 -3.86
CA THR A 52 -16.38 -1.78 -2.83
C THR A 52 -17.07 -3.01 -3.41
N HIS A 53 -17.54 -2.98 -4.66
CA HIS A 53 -18.34 -4.02 -5.30
C HIS A 53 -17.56 -4.90 -6.28
N ALA A 54 -16.24 -4.75 -6.36
CA ALA A 54 -15.43 -5.47 -7.32
C ALA A 54 -15.65 -7.00 -7.20
N VAL A 55 -16.12 -7.59 -8.31
CA VAL A 55 -16.45 -9.00 -8.38
C VAL A 55 -15.13 -9.76 -8.59
N PRO A 56 -14.73 -10.66 -7.66
CA PRO A 56 -13.47 -11.37 -7.79
C PRO A 56 -13.46 -12.18 -9.09
N TYR A 57 -12.43 -11.95 -9.91
CA TYR A 57 -12.24 -12.68 -11.16
C TYR A 57 -11.69 -14.07 -10.81
N TYR A 58 -12.49 -15.12 -11.02
CA TYR A 58 -12.16 -16.50 -10.64
C TYR A 58 -11.80 -16.72 -9.15
N GLY A 59 -12.34 -15.90 -8.25
CA GLY A 59 -12.04 -15.99 -6.82
C GLY A 59 -10.65 -15.45 -6.44
N ALA A 60 -9.97 -14.77 -7.37
CA ALA A 60 -8.75 -14.03 -7.08
C ALA A 60 -9.04 -12.56 -6.75
N SER A 61 -8.30 -12.01 -5.80
CA SER A 61 -8.32 -10.61 -5.38
C SER A 61 -6.90 -10.03 -5.43
N TRP A 62 -6.77 -8.79 -5.89
CA TRP A 62 -5.51 -8.05 -5.86
C TRP A 62 -5.53 -7.02 -4.75
N TYR A 63 -4.37 -6.85 -4.13
CA TYR A 63 -4.12 -5.85 -3.10
C TYR A 63 -2.92 -5.01 -3.51
N LEU A 64 -2.97 -3.70 -3.25
CA LEU A 64 -1.87 -2.77 -3.46
C LEU A 64 -1.41 -2.22 -2.12
N ALA A 65 -0.12 -2.32 -1.85
CA ALA A 65 0.52 -1.51 -0.81
C ALA A 65 0.85 -0.14 -1.39
N VAL A 66 0.27 0.89 -0.80
CA VAL A 66 0.40 2.29 -1.18
C VAL A 66 1.06 3.03 -0.05
N VAL A 67 2.08 3.83 -0.39
CA VAL A 67 2.61 4.82 0.55
C VAL A 67 1.92 6.14 0.28
N VAL A 68 1.31 6.69 1.33
CA VAL A 68 0.66 8.01 1.32
C VAL A 68 1.52 8.94 2.17
N SER A 69 1.85 10.12 1.66
CA SER A 69 2.67 11.10 2.38
C SER A 69 1.97 12.45 2.42
N PRO A 70 2.08 13.23 3.51
CA PRO A 70 1.39 14.53 3.63
C PRO A 70 1.81 15.51 2.51
N PRO A 71 0.93 16.42 2.03
CA PRO A 71 1.27 17.30 0.91
C PRO A 71 2.40 18.28 1.23
N GLU A 72 2.49 18.72 2.48
CA GLU A 72 3.53 19.60 3.02
C GLU A 72 4.90 18.94 3.16
N ASN A 73 4.93 17.61 3.29
CA ASN A 73 6.14 16.81 3.27
C ASN A 73 6.26 16.22 1.88
N THR A 74 6.94 16.91 0.94
CA THR A 74 7.32 16.28 -0.34
C THR A 74 8.00 14.96 0.01
N PRO A 75 7.36 13.81 -0.22
CA PRO A 75 7.99 12.58 0.16
C PRO A 75 9.26 12.45 -0.65
N ASN A 76 10.26 11.96 0.04
CA ASN A 76 11.51 11.58 -0.56
C ASN A 76 11.87 10.30 0.17
N PHE A 77 11.18 9.19 -0.14
CA PHE A 77 11.47 7.90 0.49
C PHE A 77 12.10 6.95 -0.52
N SER A 78 13.05 6.17 -0.01
CA SER A 78 13.88 5.22 -0.76
C SER A 78 13.60 3.78 -0.37
N THR A 79 12.94 3.56 0.77
CA THR A 79 12.80 2.21 1.35
C THR A 79 11.52 2.10 2.15
N VAL A 80 10.85 0.96 2.03
CA VAL A 80 9.70 0.56 2.84
C VAL A 80 9.90 -0.87 3.30
N VAL A 81 9.64 -1.11 4.59
CA VAL A 81 9.78 -2.42 5.23
C VAL A 81 8.51 -2.74 6.00
N PHE A 82 7.92 -3.90 5.70
CA PHE A 82 6.72 -4.38 6.39
C PHE A 82 6.66 -5.91 6.39
N GLY A 83 5.69 -6.47 7.11
CA GLY A 83 5.35 -7.89 7.10
C GLY A 83 3.86 -8.14 7.06
N LEU A 84 3.47 -9.41 7.19
CA LEU A 84 2.07 -9.86 7.10
C LEU A 84 1.50 -10.37 8.43
N GLY A 85 2.06 -9.92 9.57
CA GLY A 85 1.50 -10.20 10.90
C GLY A 85 1.22 -11.69 11.13
N ASP A 86 0.04 -12.03 11.63
CA ASP A 86 -0.45 -13.41 11.84
C ASP A 86 -1.37 -13.90 10.71
N PHE A 87 -1.14 -13.45 9.48
CA PHE A 87 -1.88 -13.87 8.27
C PHE A 87 -2.15 -15.38 8.22
N ASN A 88 -3.40 -15.77 7.95
CA ASN A 88 -3.80 -17.18 7.86
C ASN A 88 -3.84 -17.69 6.41
N MET A 89 -2.85 -18.50 6.04
CA MET A 89 -2.76 -19.12 4.70
C MET A 89 -3.93 -20.05 4.33
N ALA A 90 -4.67 -20.57 5.33
CA ALA A 90 -5.83 -21.42 5.07
C ALA A 90 -7.07 -20.61 4.66
N GLU A 91 -7.10 -19.33 4.98
CA GLU A 91 -8.20 -18.41 4.64
C GLU A 91 -7.89 -17.61 3.39
N ASN A 92 -6.63 -17.21 3.22
CA ASN A 92 -6.15 -16.39 2.13
C ASN A 92 -4.84 -16.97 1.61
N TYR A 93 -4.71 -17.21 0.31
CA TYR A 93 -3.48 -17.71 -0.29
C TYR A 93 -2.88 -16.65 -1.22
N ILE A 94 -1.71 -16.11 -0.86
CA ILE A 94 -0.99 -15.15 -1.71
C ILE A 94 -0.24 -15.94 -2.79
N ALA A 95 -0.72 -15.85 -4.03
CA ALA A 95 -0.16 -16.54 -5.18
C ALA A 95 0.91 -15.72 -5.92
N PHE A 96 0.83 -14.39 -5.84
CA PHE A 96 1.71 -13.48 -6.55
C PHE A 96 2.07 -12.30 -5.64
N THR A 97 3.31 -11.82 -5.77
CA THR A 97 3.76 -10.58 -5.17
C THR A 97 4.73 -9.88 -6.10
N GLY A 98 4.93 -8.58 -5.90
CA GLY A 98 5.99 -7.86 -6.60
C GLY A 98 6.00 -6.38 -6.31
N SER A 99 7.12 -5.73 -6.67
CA SER A 99 7.27 -4.28 -6.53
C SER A 99 6.59 -3.53 -7.66
N CYS A 100 6.02 -2.38 -7.31
CA CYS A 100 5.53 -1.38 -8.25
C CYS A 100 6.58 -0.33 -8.62
N VAL A 101 7.73 -0.34 -7.96
CA VAL A 101 8.82 0.59 -8.21
C VAL A 101 9.85 -0.07 -9.12
N HIS A 102 10.06 0.50 -10.30
CA HIS A 102 11.00 -0.06 -11.27
C HIS A 102 12.44 -0.06 -10.72
N GLY A 103 13.10 -1.22 -10.77
CA GLY A 103 14.47 -1.37 -10.29
C GLY A 103 14.60 -1.46 -8.77
N ALA A 104 13.49 -1.60 -8.03
CA ALA A 104 13.55 -1.86 -6.61
C ALA A 104 14.29 -3.16 -6.30
N LEU A 105 15.17 -3.09 -5.30
CA LEU A 105 15.75 -4.24 -4.64
C LEU A 105 14.79 -4.73 -3.56
N GLU A 106 14.30 -5.95 -3.71
CA GLU A 106 13.50 -6.62 -2.71
C GLU A 106 14.34 -7.64 -1.94
N VAL A 107 14.28 -7.56 -0.61
CA VAL A 107 14.91 -8.52 0.32
C VAL A 107 13.83 -9.07 1.22
N THR A 108 13.56 -10.36 1.09
CA THR A 108 12.50 -11.05 1.80
C THR A 108 13.04 -11.97 2.89
N THR A 109 12.19 -12.29 3.85
CA THR A 109 12.41 -13.47 4.70
C THR A 109 12.19 -14.76 3.92
N ALA A 110 12.72 -15.87 4.44
CA ALA A 110 12.71 -17.15 3.73
C ALA A 110 11.31 -17.74 3.49
N GLY A 111 10.32 -17.40 4.33
CA GLY A 111 8.94 -17.87 4.20
C GLY A 111 8.03 -16.89 3.45
N TRP A 112 8.56 -15.80 2.89
CA TRP A 112 7.74 -14.80 2.24
C TRP A 112 7.09 -15.30 0.93
N PRO A 113 5.80 -15.00 0.68
CA PRO A 113 4.82 -14.43 1.61
C PRO A 113 4.26 -15.50 2.56
N GLY A 114 4.24 -15.23 3.87
CA GLY A 114 3.76 -16.18 4.87
C GLY A 114 3.42 -15.53 6.22
N PRO A 115 2.81 -16.30 7.15
CA PRO A 115 2.50 -15.81 8.49
C PRO A 115 3.79 -15.44 9.24
N GLY A 116 3.85 -14.23 9.77
CA GLY A 116 5.01 -13.71 10.51
C GLY A 116 6.20 -13.33 9.65
N GLU A 117 6.04 -13.35 8.32
CA GLU A 117 7.10 -13.07 7.36
C GLU A 117 7.09 -11.60 6.93
N GLY A 118 8.19 -11.15 6.32
CA GLY A 118 8.36 -9.75 5.91
C GLY A 118 9.12 -9.57 4.61
N THR A 119 8.95 -8.39 4.03
CA THR A 119 9.73 -7.89 2.89
C THR A 119 10.25 -6.49 3.18
N ALA A 120 11.47 -6.24 2.71
CA ALA A 120 12.10 -4.94 2.68
C ALA A 120 12.36 -4.57 1.22
N MET A 121 11.81 -3.44 0.80
CA MET A 121 12.05 -2.90 -0.54
C MET A 121 12.85 -1.63 -0.43
N SER A 122 13.87 -1.51 -1.27
CA SER A 122 14.63 -0.28 -1.44
C SER A 122 14.75 0.05 -2.92
N TRP A 123 14.75 1.33 -3.26
CA TRP A 123 14.93 1.81 -4.62
C TRP A 123 15.84 3.04 -4.60
N ALA A 124 16.74 3.07 -5.58
CA ALA A 124 17.68 4.16 -5.79
C ALA A 124 18.09 4.14 -7.28
N PRO A 125 18.41 5.29 -7.88
CA PRO A 125 18.54 6.62 -7.28
C PRO A 125 17.23 7.43 -7.21
N ASP A 126 16.15 6.93 -7.81
CA ASP A 126 14.93 7.71 -8.01
C ASP A 126 14.02 7.61 -6.79
N CYS A 127 13.93 8.68 -6.02
CA CYS A 127 13.01 8.73 -4.89
C CYS A 127 11.57 8.92 -5.35
N LEU A 128 10.64 8.41 -4.53
CA LEU A 128 9.23 8.61 -4.78
C LEU A 128 8.82 9.99 -4.26
N TYR A 129 8.25 10.81 -5.16
CA TYR A 129 7.87 12.20 -4.89
C TYR A 129 6.35 12.42 -4.92
N GLY A 130 5.55 11.38 -5.16
CA GLY A 130 4.09 11.47 -5.21
C GLY A 130 3.42 11.39 -3.85
N TYR A 131 2.24 12.01 -3.75
CA TYR A 131 1.40 12.01 -2.55
C TYR A 131 0.86 10.61 -2.20
N MET A 132 0.60 9.79 -3.22
CA MET A 132 0.15 8.41 -3.12
C MET A 132 0.83 7.60 -4.21
N GLU A 133 1.74 6.70 -3.83
CA GLU A 133 2.51 5.89 -4.77
C GLU A 133 2.34 4.41 -4.42
N PRO A 134 1.91 3.56 -5.38
CA PRO A 134 1.89 2.12 -5.17
C PRO A 134 3.34 1.64 -5.12
N VAL A 135 3.69 0.90 -4.07
CA VAL A 135 5.05 0.38 -3.87
C VAL A 135 5.12 -1.14 -4.03
N TYR A 136 4.03 -1.84 -3.76
CA TYR A 136 3.96 -3.30 -3.82
C TYR A 136 2.57 -3.79 -4.20
N TYR A 137 2.47 -5.00 -4.74
CA TYR A 137 1.20 -5.67 -4.98
C TYR A 137 1.19 -7.11 -4.45
N PHE A 138 -0.01 -7.61 -4.17
CA PHE A 138 -0.29 -9.00 -3.85
C PHE A 138 -1.45 -9.50 -4.71
N GLY A 139 -1.28 -10.65 -5.35
CA GLY A 139 -2.36 -11.41 -5.96
C GLY A 139 -2.73 -12.59 -5.08
N THR A 140 -3.99 -12.71 -4.70
CA THR A 140 -4.43 -13.67 -3.68
C THR A 140 -5.66 -14.45 -4.13
N TYR A 141 -5.87 -15.61 -3.52
CA TYR A 141 -7.13 -16.34 -3.53
C TYR A 141 -7.73 -16.32 -2.12
N ASN A 142 -8.91 -15.74 -2.00
CA ASN A 142 -9.62 -15.66 -0.74
C ASN A 142 -10.62 -16.82 -0.66
N TYR A 143 -10.42 -17.71 0.29
CA TYR A 143 -11.30 -18.86 0.52
C TYR A 143 -12.37 -18.56 1.59
N ASN A 144 -12.14 -17.55 2.42
CA ASN A 144 -13.05 -17.06 3.46
C ASN A 144 -13.00 -15.52 3.52
N ASP A 145 -13.83 -14.90 4.38
CA ASP A 145 -13.82 -13.46 4.68
C ASP A 145 -12.58 -13.02 5.51
N GLY A 146 -11.46 -13.71 5.31
CA GLY A 146 -10.24 -13.55 6.08
C GLY A 146 -9.51 -12.27 5.73
N VAL A 147 -8.64 -11.84 6.64
CA VAL A 147 -7.88 -10.61 6.57
C VAL A 147 -6.40 -10.93 6.32
N ILE A 148 -5.76 -10.08 5.53
CA ILE A 148 -4.29 -10.00 5.39
C ILE A 148 -3.81 -8.83 6.26
N PRO A 149 -3.42 -9.08 7.52
CA PRO A 149 -2.92 -8.00 8.37
C PRO A 149 -1.57 -7.52 7.82
N LEU A 150 -1.34 -6.21 7.80
CA LEU A 150 0.03 -5.73 7.81
C LEU A 150 0.61 -5.99 9.20
N GLY A 151 1.92 -6.19 9.25
CA GLY A 151 2.66 -6.30 10.48
C GLY A 151 4.07 -5.78 10.32
N VAL A 152 4.86 -5.96 11.38
CA VAL A 152 6.29 -5.70 11.34
C VAL A 152 7.01 -6.81 10.59
N HIS A 153 8.06 -6.46 9.85
CA HIS A 153 9.03 -7.44 9.38
C HIS A 153 9.71 -8.07 10.62
N PRO A 154 9.83 -9.42 10.72
CA PRO A 154 10.27 -10.07 11.96
C PRO A 154 11.72 -9.73 12.38
N VAL A 155 12.57 -9.39 11.41
CA VAL A 155 13.97 -9.01 11.64
C VAL A 155 14.21 -7.49 11.57
N GLN A 156 13.67 -6.80 10.55
CA GLN A 156 13.92 -5.37 10.33
C GLN A 156 12.87 -4.42 10.94
N GLY A 157 11.77 -4.94 11.50
CA GLY A 157 10.68 -4.11 12.03
C GLY A 157 9.77 -3.54 10.94
N GLY A 158 9.08 -2.44 11.24
CA GLY A 158 8.26 -1.72 10.27
C GLY A 158 8.81 -0.32 10.09
N VAL A 159 9.48 -0.05 8.97
CA VAL A 159 10.19 1.23 8.79
C VAL A 159 10.03 1.81 7.39
N VAL A 160 10.14 3.13 7.30
CA VAL A 160 10.35 3.88 6.07
C VAL A 160 11.68 4.63 6.18
N VAL A 161 12.37 4.78 5.06
CA VAL A 161 13.63 5.54 5.00
C VAL A 161 13.50 6.64 3.97
N ASN A 162 13.89 7.86 4.34
CA ASN A 162 13.91 8.98 3.42
C ASN A 162 15.10 8.86 2.42
N CYS A 163 15.25 9.80 1.49
CA CYS A 163 16.43 9.92 0.63
C CYS A 163 17.20 11.22 0.87
N SER A 164 17.29 11.69 2.11
CA SER A 164 18.25 12.75 2.44
C SER A 164 19.69 12.28 2.21
N GLU A 165 20.63 13.23 2.16
CA GLU A 165 22.07 12.94 2.12
C GLU A 165 22.52 12.10 3.34
N ASP A 166 21.85 12.29 4.48
CA ASP A 166 21.95 11.44 5.66
C ASP A 166 20.58 10.75 5.87
N PRO A 167 20.39 9.51 5.38
CA PRO A 167 19.09 8.86 5.42
C PRO A 167 18.63 8.56 6.85
N GLU A 168 17.41 8.97 7.18
CA GLU A 168 16.79 8.73 8.48
C GLU A 168 15.72 7.64 8.36
N MET A 169 15.72 6.72 9.32
CA MET A 169 14.76 5.62 9.41
C MET A 169 13.70 5.93 10.46
N ASP A 170 12.44 5.98 10.04
CA ASP A 170 11.31 6.16 10.96
C ASP A 170 10.45 4.91 10.99
N SER A 171 9.99 4.55 12.19
CA SER A 171 9.16 3.36 12.38
C SER A 171 7.69 3.66 12.16
N PHE A 172 6.97 2.72 11.56
CA PHE A 172 5.52 2.71 11.58
C PHE A 172 5.03 2.35 12.98
N GLU A 173 4.19 3.21 13.55
CA GLU A 173 3.40 2.92 14.74
C GLU A 173 2.07 2.29 14.34
N GLY A 174 1.71 1.22 15.05
CA GLY A 174 0.41 0.56 14.93
C GLY A 174 0.13 0.04 13.53
N PHE A 175 0.54 -1.19 13.23
CA PHE A 175 0.01 -1.89 12.06
C PHE A 175 -1.44 -2.31 12.33
N GLY A 176 -2.37 -1.71 11.60
CA GLY A 176 -3.78 -2.07 11.67
C GLY A 176 -4.03 -3.50 11.15
N ALA A 177 -5.18 -4.06 11.47
CA ALA A 177 -5.71 -5.24 10.79
C ALA A 177 -6.76 -4.78 9.76
N MET A 178 -6.96 -5.56 8.70
CA MET A 178 -8.14 -5.35 7.86
C MET A 178 -9.37 -5.94 8.54
N GLU A 179 -10.57 -5.49 8.20
CA GLU A 179 -11.83 -6.14 8.57
C GLU A 179 -12.70 -6.19 7.31
N GLY A 180 -13.19 -7.36 6.94
CA GLY A 180 -14.26 -7.47 5.94
C GLY A 180 -15.57 -6.93 6.51
N ASP A 181 -16.37 -6.24 5.69
CA ASP A 181 -17.72 -5.73 6.00
C ASP A 181 -17.83 -4.52 6.96
N ASN A 182 -16.81 -3.65 7.07
CA ASN A 182 -17.02 -2.33 7.71
C ASN A 182 -17.38 -1.25 6.66
N PRO A 183 -18.63 -0.75 6.62
CA PRO A 183 -19.03 0.34 5.71
C PRO A 183 -18.45 1.70 6.10
N ALA A 184 -17.78 1.83 7.26
CA ALA A 184 -17.15 3.06 7.70
C ALA A 184 -15.64 3.01 7.43
N CYS A 185 -15.20 3.70 6.38
CA CYS A 185 -13.81 4.06 6.11
C CYS A 185 -13.32 4.95 7.28
N PRO A 186 -12.44 4.50 8.20
CA PRO A 186 -12.02 5.33 9.32
C PRO A 186 -10.98 6.39 8.90
N PHE A 187 -10.40 6.25 7.69
CA PHE A 187 -9.39 7.14 7.15
C PHE A 187 -10.00 8.07 6.09
N VAL A 188 -10.53 9.20 6.55
CA VAL A 188 -10.62 10.39 5.70
C VAL A 188 -9.38 11.20 6.05
N PRO A 189 -8.38 11.35 5.17
CA PRO A 189 -7.30 12.29 5.43
C PRO A 189 -7.94 13.66 5.56
N GLU A 190 -7.98 14.20 6.78
CA GLU A 190 -8.33 15.60 7.03
C GLU A 190 -7.05 16.40 7.28
N PRO A 191 -6.87 17.55 6.61
CA PRO A 191 -7.72 18.06 5.54
C PRO A 191 -7.46 17.29 4.25
N THR A 192 -8.52 16.83 3.59
CA THR A 192 -8.42 16.39 2.20
C THR A 192 -7.89 17.62 1.46
N PRO A 193 -6.70 17.59 0.84
CA PRO A 193 -6.23 18.73 0.07
C PRO A 193 -7.37 19.08 -0.89
N ALA A 194 -7.84 20.33 -0.84
CA ALA A 194 -9.00 20.73 -1.61
C ALA A 194 -8.83 20.22 -3.04
N LYS A 195 -9.85 19.55 -3.63
CA LYS A 195 -9.85 18.95 -4.99
C LYS A 195 -9.25 19.84 -6.12
N TRP A 196 -8.99 21.10 -5.81
CA TRP A 196 -8.55 22.21 -6.64
C TRP A 196 -7.01 22.36 -6.62
N THR A 197 -6.31 21.90 -5.59
CA THR A 197 -4.85 22.03 -5.46
C THR A 197 -4.07 20.82 -5.98
N THR A 198 -4.65 19.61 -5.96
CA THR A 198 -3.92 18.38 -6.34
C THR A 198 -4.07 18.00 -7.83
N TRP A 199 -5.16 18.36 -8.50
CA TRP A 199 -5.38 18.00 -9.92
C TRP A 199 -5.63 19.17 -10.89
N GLY A 200 -5.90 20.37 -10.37
CA GLY A 200 -6.14 21.56 -11.21
C GLY A 200 -4.92 22.05 -12.00
N ARG A 201 -3.70 21.68 -11.57
CA ARG A 201 -2.45 22.03 -12.29
C ARG A 201 -2.02 21.00 -13.33
N ILE A 202 -2.37 19.72 -13.19
CA ILE A 202 -1.85 18.67 -14.08
C ILE A 202 -2.61 18.62 -15.41
N LYS A 203 -3.90 19.00 -15.45
CA LYS A 203 -4.65 19.12 -16.72
C LYS A 203 -4.23 20.29 -17.63
N GLY A 204 -3.25 21.11 -17.22
CA GLY A 204 -2.77 22.27 -17.97
C GLY A 204 -1.36 22.16 -18.55
N ILE A 205 -0.63 21.08 -18.31
CA ILE A 205 0.80 20.96 -18.70
C ILE A 205 1.00 20.21 -20.03
N TYR A 206 -0.02 19.52 -20.53
CA TYR A 206 -0.04 18.96 -21.89
C TYR A 206 -1.14 19.60 -22.73
N ARG A 207 -0.82 20.77 -23.31
CA ARG A 207 -1.36 21.26 -24.57
C ARG A 207 -0.22 21.77 -25.43
#